data_AF-A0A0E3BPA0-F1
#
_entry.id   AF-A0A0E3BPA0-F1
#
_cell.length_a   1.000
_cell.length_b   1.000
_cell.length_c   1.000
_cell.angle_alpha   90.00
_cell.angle_beta   90.00
_cell.angle_gamma   90.00
#
_symmetry.space_group_name_H-M   'P 1'
#
loop_
_entity.id
_entity.type
_entity.pdbx_description
1 polymer ?
#
loop_
_entity_poly.entity_id
_entity_poly.type
_entity_poly.pdbx_seq_one_letter_code
_entity_poly.pdbx_strand_id
1 'polypeptide(L)'
;MKIYSGAISSSKSNHPFLFVTKNGSKRKIPLYEPQKVLETALAYDFEKNVLIISYNLLLDHTGDSNLAESGYLPFSARFYEIFIQDSWFFLSNRIETFLREREQTNLIFTTISK
;
A
#
# COMPACT_ATOMS: atom_id res chain seq x y z
N MET A 1 -13.73 -6.71 -10.06
CA MET A 1 -12.29 -6.65 -9.69
C MET A 1 -11.85 -5.19 -9.66
N LYS A 2 -11.07 -4.75 -8.65
CA LYS A 2 -10.48 -3.40 -8.63
C LYS A 2 -9.08 -3.47 -9.25
N ILE A 3 -8.71 -2.46 -10.04
CA ILE A 3 -7.35 -2.29 -10.56
C ILE A 3 -6.85 -0.96 -10.03
N TYR A 4 -5.77 -1.01 -9.26
CA TYR A 4 -5.06 0.15 -8.79
C TYR A 4 -4.02 0.56 -9.83
N SER A 5 -3.75 1.84 -9.93
CA SER A 5 -2.68 2.36 -10.78
C SER A 5 -2.07 3.58 -10.14
N GLY A 6 -0.77 3.75 -10.34
CA GLY A 6 -0.09 4.94 -9.87
C GLY A 6 0.96 5.44 -10.85
N ALA A 7 1.31 6.70 -10.67
CA ALA A 7 2.44 7.33 -11.33
C ALA A 7 3.22 8.16 -10.32
N ILE A 8 4.54 8.03 -10.33
CA ILE A 8 5.45 8.90 -9.58
C ILE A 8 5.90 9.98 -10.56
N SER A 9 5.45 11.22 -10.33
CA SER A 9 5.88 12.34 -11.18
C SER A 9 7.32 12.71 -10.83
N SER A 10 8.21 12.70 -11.82
CA SER A 10 9.60 13.16 -11.69
C SER A 10 9.71 14.67 -11.39
N SER A 11 8.61 15.43 -11.47
CA SER A 11 8.59 16.86 -11.22
C SER A 11 8.06 17.18 -9.82
N LYS A 12 8.97 17.38 -8.84
CA LYS A 12 8.83 18.15 -7.58
C LYS A 12 7.59 17.95 -6.67
N SER A 13 6.62 17.12 -7.02
CA SER A 13 5.46 16.82 -6.18
C SER A 13 5.82 15.61 -5.31
N ASN A 14 6.01 15.84 -4.01
CA ASN A 14 6.44 14.84 -3.02
C ASN A 14 5.43 13.70 -2.75
N HIS A 15 4.40 13.54 -3.58
CA HIS A 15 3.33 12.57 -3.35
C HIS A 15 2.92 11.84 -4.63
N PRO A 16 2.66 10.53 -4.56
CA PRO A 16 2.30 9.70 -5.71
C PRO A 16 0.88 10.03 -6.20
N PHE A 17 0.62 9.93 -7.51
CA PHE A 17 -0.76 9.96 -7.99
C PHE A 17 -1.32 8.55 -7.94
N LEU A 18 -2.42 8.35 -7.19
CA LEU A 18 -3.08 7.06 -7.05
C LEU A 18 -4.50 7.07 -7.61
N PHE A 19 -4.85 6.00 -8.32
CA PHE A 19 -6.17 5.80 -8.88
C PHE A 19 -6.64 4.36 -8.68
N VAL A 20 -7.96 4.18 -8.62
CA VAL A 20 -8.61 2.87 -8.67
C VAL A 20 -9.66 2.85 -9.77
N THR A 21 -9.64 1.79 -10.56
CA THR A 21 -10.64 1.48 -11.57
C THR A 21 -11.48 0.29 -11.11
N LYS A 22 -12.80 0.44 -11.09
CA LYS A 22 -13.76 -0.62 -10.78
C LYS A 22 -14.94 -0.50 -11.73
N ASN A 23 -15.32 -1.59 -12.38
CA ASN A 23 -16.47 -1.66 -13.29
C ASN A 23 -16.43 -0.55 -14.37
N GLY A 24 -15.26 -0.32 -14.98
CA GLY A 24 -15.04 0.70 -16.01
C GLY A 24 -14.94 2.14 -15.48
N SER A 25 -15.25 2.40 -14.21
CA SER A 25 -15.14 3.73 -13.60
C SER A 25 -13.81 3.91 -12.89
N LYS A 26 -13.08 4.99 -13.22
CA LYS A 26 -11.80 5.36 -12.59
C LYS A 26 -12.00 6.54 -11.64
N ARG A 27 -11.46 6.44 -10.42
CA ARG A 27 -11.41 7.57 -9.46
C ARG A 27 -10.01 7.76 -8.90
N LYS A 28 -9.70 8.99 -8.48
CA LYS A 28 -8.50 9.31 -7.71
C LYS A 28 -8.67 8.79 -6.27
N ILE A 29 -7.60 8.29 -5.68
CA ILE A 29 -7.54 7.91 -4.27
C ILE A 29 -7.02 9.11 -3.49
N PRO A 30 -7.73 9.58 -2.45
CA PRO A 30 -7.20 10.59 -1.54
C PRO A 30 -5.99 10.03 -0.79
N LEU A 31 -4.95 10.83 -0.62
CA LEU A 31 -3.73 10.40 0.05
C LEU A 31 -3.73 10.79 1.51
N TYR A 32 -3.31 9.84 2.33
CA TYR A 32 -3.02 10.01 3.74
C TYR A 32 -1.61 9.49 4.02
N GLU A 33 -0.87 10.16 4.92
CA GLU A 33 0.42 9.67 5.38
C GLU A 33 0.22 8.77 6.60
N PRO A 34 0.81 7.55 6.64
CA PRO A 34 0.79 6.73 7.85
C PRO A 34 1.61 7.41 8.96
N GLN A 35 1.18 7.21 10.21
CA GLN A 35 1.80 7.88 11.36
C GLN A 35 3.28 7.54 11.49
N LYS A 36 3.62 6.27 11.27
CA LYS A 36 5.01 5.78 11.39
C LYS A 36 5.94 6.22 10.27
N VAL A 37 5.44 6.69 9.12
CA VAL A 37 6.31 7.29 8.08
C VAL A 37 6.98 8.57 8.58
N LEU A 38 6.31 9.33 9.46
CA LEU A 38 6.88 10.52 10.09
C LEU A 38 8.02 10.17 11.06
N GLU A 39 7.93 9.00 11.71
CA GLU A 39 8.96 8.53 12.66
C GLU A 39 10.16 7.89 11.95
N THR A 40 9.96 7.30 10.77
CA THR A 40 11.00 6.59 10.00
C THR A 40 11.69 7.47 8.95
N ALA A 41 11.46 8.78 8.96
CA ALA A 41 11.91 9.74 7.95
C ALA A 41 13.44 10.03 8.00
N LEU A 42 14.23 9.00 7.71
CA LEU A 42 15.57 9.07 7.11
C LEU A 42 15.57 8.51 5.68
N ALA A 43 14.40 8.08 5.19
CA ALA A 43 14.22 7.44 3.90
C ALA A 43 14.27 8.45 2.75
N TYR A 44 14.95 8.12 1.65
CA TYR A 44 14.96 8.93 0.43
C TYR A 44 13.53 9.12 -0.11
N ASP A 45 13.26 10.22 -0.84
CA ASP A 45 11.92 10.58 -1.32
C ASP A 45 11.15 9.44 -2.03
N PHE A 46 11.88 8.54 -2.70
CA PHE A 46 11.31 7.35 -3.35
C PHE A 46 10.77 6.31 -2.37
N GLU A 47 11.52 6.02 -1.29
CA GLU A 47 11.09 5.07 -0.26
C GLU A 47 9.85 5.61 0.46
N LYS A 48 9.81 6.92 0.75
CA LYS A 48 8.63 7.57 1.32
C LYS A 48 7.38 7.35 0.44
N ASN A 49 7.52 7.53 -0.88
CA ASN A 49 6.41 7.31 -1.81
C ASN A 49 5.91 5.85 -1.77
N VAL A 50 6.81 4.86 -1.74
CA VAL A 50 6.42 3.45 -1.66
C VAL A 50 5.60 3.17 -0.38
N LEU A 51 5.99 3.76 0.75
CA LEU A 51 5.26 3.60 2.02
C LEU A 51 3.87 4.25 1.96
N ILE A 52 3.76 5.46 1.40
CA ILE A 52 2.48 6.15 1.19
C ILE A 52 1.58 5.36 0.25
N ILE A 53 2.11 4.85 -0.88
CA ILE A 53 1.36 4.01 -1.82
C ILE A 53 0.80 2.80 -1.07
N SER A 54 1.65 2.09 -0.34
CA SER A 54 1.30 0.87 0.37
C SER A 54 0.19 1.09 1.39
N TYR A 55 0.30 2.15 2.20
CA TYR A 55 -0.74 2.50 3.18
C TYR A 55 -2.08 2.81 2.50
N ASN A 56 -2.08 3.66 1.47
CA ASN A 56 -3.31 4.11 0.84
C ASN A 56 -4.00 3.02 0.02
N LEU A 57 -3.25 2.08 -0.56
CA LEU A 57 -3.83 0.91 -1.22
C LEU A 57 -4.55 -0.01 -0.23
N LEU A 58 -3.93 -0.27 0.93
CA LEU A 58 -4.56 -1.05 2.00
C LEU A 58 -5.83 -0.34 2.50
N LEU A 59 -5.72 0.95 2.83
CA LEU A 59 -6.83 1.75 3.32
C LEU A 59 -7.99 1.82 2.32
N ASP A 60 -7.72 2.07 1.03
CA ASP A 60 -8.76 2.09 0.00
C ASP A 60 -9.43 0.73 -0.21
N HIS A 61 -8.65 -0.35 -0.05
CA HIS A 61 -9.15 -1.69 -0.23
C HIS A 61 -10.05 -2.14 0.92
N THR A 62 -9.61 -1.92 2.16
CA THR A 62 -10.25 -2.46 3.37
C THR A 62 -11.17 -1.46 4.07
N GLY A 63 -10.93 -0.16 3.92
CA GLY A 63 -11.58 0.88 4.72
C GLY A 63 -11.12 0.93 6.19
N ASP A 64 -10.07 0.17 6.56
CA ASP A 64 -9.57 0.04 7.92
C ASP A 64 -8.18 0.66 8.07
N SER A 65 -8.11 1.78 8.77
CA SER A 65 -6.87 2.52 9.04
C SER A 65 -5.92 1.77 9.97
N ASN A 66 -6.41 0.99 10.93
CA ASN A 66 -5.56 0.23 11.85
C ASN A 66 -4.87 -0.92 11.13
N LEU A 67 -5.61 -1.59 10.23
CA LEU A 67 -5.06 -2.62 9.37
C LEU A 67 -4.03 -2.03 8.40
N ALA A 68 -4.31 -0.88 7.80
CA ALA A 68 -3.37 -0.18 6.93
C ALA A 68 -2.09 0.23 7.69
N GLU A 69 -2.22 0.82 8.88
CA GLU A 69 -1.09 1.29 9.70
C GLU A 69 -0.20 0.12 10.17
N SER A 70 -0.81 -1.00 10.54
CA SER A 70 -0.04 -2.19 10.94
C SER A 70 0.57 -2.94 9.75
N GLY A 71 0.04 -2.77 8.54
CA GLY A 71 0.34 -3.61 7.38
C GLY A 71 1.17 -2.98 6.27
N TYR A 72 1.27 -1.65 6.24
CA TYR A 72 1.90 -0.96 5.10
C TYR A 72 3.38 -1.31 4.95
N LEU A 73 4.14 -1.52 6.04
CA LEU A 73 5.57 -1.89 6.00
C LEU A 73 5.85 -3.26 5.35
N PRO A 74 5.24 -4.37 5.80
CA PRO A 74 5.43 -5.65 5.13
C PRO A 74 4.84 -5.65 3.70
N PHE A 75 3.76 -4.90 3.47
CA PHE A 75 3.19 -4.74 2.14
C PHE A 75 4.14 -4.01 1.19
N SER A 76 4.75 -2.91 1.65
CA SER A 76 5.72 -2.12 0.86
C SER A 76 6.95 -2.94 0.53
N ALA A 77 7.46 -3.73 1.46
CA ALA A 77 8.62 -4.59 1.22
C ALA A 77 8.31 -5.65 0.15
N ARG A 78 7.13 -6.27 0.21
CA ARG A 78 6.72 -7.32 -0.75
C ARG A 78 6.54 -6.79 -2.17
N PHE A 79 6.04 -5.56 -2.32
CA PHE A 79 5.68 -5.00 -3.63
C PHE A 79 6.56 -3.80 -4.03
N TYR A 80 7.72 -3.65 -3.39
CA TYR A 80 8.66 -2.55 -3.60
C TYR A 80 8.97 -2.32 -5.08
N GLU A 81 9.39 -3.38 -5.78
CA GLU A 81 9.79 -3.33 -7.19
C GLU A 81 8.69 -2.84 -8.15
N ILE A 82 7.42 -2.98 -7.77
CA ILE A 82 6.29 -2.48 -8.54
C ILE A 82 6.13 -0.98 -8.31
N PHE A 83 6.19 -0.55 -7.04
CA PHE A 83 5.87 0.81 -6.66
C PHE A 83 6.99 1.81 -6.91
N ILE A 84 8.22 1.37 -7.15
CA ILE A 84 9.32 2.24 -7.59
C ILE A 84 9.28 2.59 -9.08
N GLN A 85 8.41 1.95 -9.88
CA GLN A 85 8.29 2.23 -11.31
C GLN A 85 7.58 3.58 -11.53
N ASP A 86 7.99 4.31 -12.58
CA ASP A 86 7.38 5.59 -12.95
C ASP A 86 5.86 5.49 -13.16
N SER A 87 5.40 4.34 -13.63
CA SER A 87 3.99 3.99 -13.76
C SER A 87 3.76 2.51 -13.51
N TRP A 88 2.64 2.16 -12.87
CA TRP A 88 2.32 0.77 -12.56
C TRP A 88 0.82 0.50 -12.50
N PHE A 89 0.46 -0.79 -12.65
CA PHE A 89 -0.86 -1.33 -12.38
C PHE A 89 -0.77 -2.42 -11.31
N PHE A 90 -1.78 -2.48 -10.44
CA PHE A 90 -1.79 -3.40 -9.31
C PHE A 90 -3.19 -3.97 -9.10
N LEU A 91 -3.32 -5.29 -9.19
CA LEU A 91 -4.61 -5.98 -9.07
C LEU A 91 -5.01 -6.15 -7.61
N SER A 92 -6.28 -5.90 -7.28
CA SER A 92 -6.76 -5.97 -5.90
C SER A 92 -6.68 -7.35 -5.27
N ASN A 93 -6.71 -8.41 -6.07
CA ASN A 93 -6.55 -9.78 -5.58
C ASN A 93 -5.18 -10.00 -4.90
N ARG A 94 -4.13 -9.26 -5.29
CA ARG A 94 -2.83 -9.31 -4.61
C ARG A 94 -2.90 -8.76 -3.19
N ILE A 95 -3.79 -7.80 -2.92
CA ILE A 95 -4.07 -7.32 -1.56
C ILE A 95 -4.76 -8.42 -0.76
N GLU A 96 -5.80 -9.03 -1.34
CA GLU A 96 -6.54 -10.13 -0.70
C GLU A 96 -5.63 -11.31 -0.35
N THR A 97 -4.72 -11.70 -1.24
CA THR A 97 -3.72 -12.74 -0.99
C THR A 97 -2.79 -12.35 0.16
N PHE A 98 -2.26 -11.13 0.14
CA PHE A 98 -1.39 -10.63 1.21
C PHE A 98 -2.08 -10.66 2.58
N LEU A 99 -3.34 -10.23 2.66
CA LEU A 99 -4.10 -10.20 3.92
C LEU A 99 -4.35 -11.61 4.46
N ARG A 100 -4.75 -12.55 3.60
CA ARG A 100 -4.97 -13.96 4.00
C ARG A 100 -3.70 -14.62 4.54
N GLU A 101 -2.56 -14.42 3.88
CA GLU A 101 -1.28 -14.97 4.34
C GLU A 101 -0.86 -14.38 5.70
N ARG A 102 -1.15 -13.09 5.92
CA ARG A 102 -0.88 -12.42 7.19
C ARG A 102 -1.75 -12.95 8.32
N GLU A 103 -3.05 -13.15 8.06
CA GLU A 103 -3.98 -13.75 9.02
C GLU A 103 -3.55 -15.18 9.40
N GLN A 104 -3.19 -16.00 8.41
CA GLN A 104 -2.67 -17.36 8.65
C GLN A 104 -1.41 -17.34 9.53
N THR A 105 -0.48 -16.44 9.23
CA THR A 105 0.75 -16.27 10.01
C THR A 105 0.43 -15.93 11.47
N ASN A 106 -0.48 -14.97 11.71
CA ASN A 106 -0.90 -14.57 13.05
C ASN A 106 -1.56 -15.74 13.80
N LEU A 107 -2.40 -16.53 13.13
CA LEU A 107 -3.04 -17.72 13.71
C LEU A 107 -1.99 -18.76 14.13
N ILE A 108 -1.01 -19.06 13.28
CA ILE A 108 0.08 -19.99 13.61
C ILE A 108 0.83 -19.54 14.87
N PHE A 109 1.22 -18.27 14.95
CA PHE A 109 1.91 -17.76 16.14
C PHE A 109 1.04 -17.84 17.41
N THR A 110 -0.25 -17.53 17.32
CA THR A 110 -1.16 -17.67 18.49
C THR A 110 -1.37 -19.11 18.95
N THR A 111 -1.14 -20.09 18.05
CA THR A 111 -1.28 -21.51 18.36
C THR A 111 0.00 -22.09 18.97
N ILE A 112 1.17 -21.58 18.59
CA ILE A 112 2.48 -22.01 19.12
C ILE A 112 2.76 -21.39 20.50
N SER A 113 2.19 -20.22 20.81
CA SER A 113 2.37 -19.53 22.09
C SER A 113 1.39 -19.95 23.20
N LYS A 114 0.64 -21.03 23.02
CA LYS A 114 -0.22 -21.64 24.06
C LYS A 114 0.36 -22.99 24.50
#